data_AF-A0A849I920-F1
#
_entry.id   AF-A0A849I920-F1
#
_cell.length_a   1.000
_cell.length_b   1.000
_cell.length_c   1.000
_cell.angle_alpha   90.00
_cell.angle_beta   90.00
_cell.angle_gamma   90.00
#
_symmetry.space_group_name_H-M   'P 1'
#
loop_
_entity.id
_entity.type
_entity.pdbx_description
1 polymer ?
#
loop_
_entity_poly.entity_id
_entity_poly.type
_entity_poly.pdbx_seq_one_letter_code
_entity_poly.pdbx_strand_id
1 'polypeptide(L)'
;MRTGAVGRMSNRRPASEAWGMRALGLAAVMFLCSIGDAHAQNRPSQNDRSLIESCLREARTERRGEETCIGTVQGRCIKEPGGDTTTGMQRCGGRELAVWDERLNAAYRAALASDVGKQTTLRGRWARRLTGADIIRDAQRAWLRFRSRKCDAAGLPMEGGTGAGLLTLDCHLHETARQAIWLERLVGGEQ
;
A
#
# COMPACT_ATOMS: atom_id res chain seq x y z
N MET A 1 -45.86 -29.92 -36.81
CA MET A 1 -46.03 -29.97 -35.34
C MET A 1 -44.77 -29.39 -34.72
N ARG A 2 -44.70 -28.35 -33.92
CA ARG A 2 -45.68 -27.48 -33.25
C ARG A 2 -45.00 -26.11 -33.15
N THR A 3 -45.69 -25.07 -33.57
CA THR A 3 -45.33 -23.66 -33.40
C THR A 3 -45.40 -23.26 -31.93
N GLY A 4 -44.50 -22.37 -31.49
CA GLY A 4 -44.50 -21.79 -30.15
C GLY A 4 -43.98 -20.36 -30.21
N ALA A 5 -44.89 -19.42 -30.48
CA ALA A 5 -44.63 -17.98 -30.40
C ALA A 5 -44.62 -17.53 -28.94
N VAL A 6 -43.60 -16.77 -28.53
CA VAL A 6 -43.61 -16.04 -27.25
C VAL A 6 -43.68 -14.55 -27.56
N GLY A 7 -44.71 -13.92 -26.99
CA GLY A 7 -45.17 -12.57 -27.30
C GLY A 7 -44.25 -11.46 -26.81
N ARG A 8 -44.35 -10.36 -27.55
CA ARG A 8 -43.77 -9.03 -27.32
C ARG A 8 -44.52 -8.34 -26.18
N MET A 9 -43.81 -7.86 -25.15
CA MET A 9 -44.33 -6.84 -24.23
C MET A 9 -43.46 -5.58 -24.35
N SER A 10 -43.94 -4.66 -25.17
CA SER A 10 -43.47 -3.27 -25.29
C SER A 10 -44.04 -2.48 -24.12
N ASN A 11 -43.19 -2.01 -23.21
CA ASN A 11 -43.60 -1.15 -22.10
C ASN A 11 -43.61 0.31 -22.59
N ARG A 12 -44.80 0.83 -22.91
CA ARG A 12 -45.03 2.25 -23.20
C ARG A 12 -45.16 2.99 -21.87
N ARG A 13 -44.28 3.95 -21.60
CA ARG A 13 -44.44 4.90 -20.48
C ARG A 13 -45.47 5.98 -20.89
N PRO A 14 -46.56 6.19 -20.13
CA PRO A 14 -47.40 7.36 -20.35
C PRO A 14 -46.75 8.62 -19.77
N ALA A 15 -47.11 9.74 -20.41
CA ALA A 15 -46.59 11.07 -20.20
C ALA A 15 -47.12 11.72 -18.92
N SER A 16 -46.30 12.66 -18.44
CA SER A 16 -46.52 13.78 -17.53
C SER A 16 -47.97 14.10 -17.12
N GLU A 17 -48.21 14.10 -15.81
CA GLU A 17 -49.20 14.98 -15.19
C GLU A 17 -48.49 15.97 -14.27
N ALA A 18 -48.68 17.25 -14.58
CA ALA A 18 -48.19 18.39 -13.83
C ALA A 18 -48.94 18.49 -12.49
N TRP A 19 -48.19 18.48 -11.38
CA TRP A 19 -48.72 18.76 -10.04
C TRP A 19 -48.01 19.97 -9.47
N GLY A 20 -48.82 20.95 -9.10
CA GLY A 20 -48.44 22.34 -8.86
C GLY A 20 -47.44 22.55 -7.73
N MET A 21 -46.60 23.57 -7.94
CA MET A 21 -45.78 24.18 -6.91
C MET A 21 -46.67 24.73 -5.79
N ARG A 22 -46.59 24.14 -4.60
CA ARG A 22 -46.92 24.81 -3.34
C ARG A 22 -45.64 24.88 -2.51
N ALA A 23 -45.01 26.05 -2.55
CA ALA A 23 -43.95 26.43 -1.66
C ALA A 23 -44.52 26.58 -0.25
N LEU A 24 -43.99 25.83 0.72
CA LEU A 24 -44.13 26.11 2.15
C LEU A 24 -42.93 25.48 2.90
N GLY A 25 -42.06 26.38 3.37
CA GLY A 25 -41.01 26.26 4.39
C GLY A 25 -40.41 24.90 4.74
N LEU A 26 -39.15 24.71 4.38
CA LEU A 26 -38.24 23.79 5.06
C LEU A 26 -37.06 24.57 5.62
N ALA A 27 -36.98 24.65 6.95
CA ALA A 27 -35.81 25.13 7.67
C ALA A 27 -34.61 24.21 7.34
N ALA A 28 -33.60 24.77 6.67
CA ALA A 28 -32.36 24.07 6.38
C ALA A 28 -31.51 23.96 7.66
N VAL A 29 -31.64 22.85 8.38
CA VAL A 29 -30.67 22.46 9.41
C VAL A 29 -29.41 22.00 8.69
N MET A 30 -28.42 22.88 8.58
CA MET A 30 -27.06 22.52 8.13
C MET A 30 -26.41 21.62 9.18
N PHE A 31 -26.59 20.31 9.04
CA PHE A 31 -25.78 19.32 9.74
C PHE A 31 -24.38 19.34 9.12
N LEU A 32 -23.48 20.14 9.69
CA LEU A 32 -22.05 20.10 9.42
C LEU A 32 -21.51 18.73 9.88
N CYS A 33 -21.60 17.73 9.00
CA CYS A 33 -20.73 16.58 9.09
C CYS A 33 -19.30 17.08 8.86
N SER A 34 -18.57 17.35 9.93
CA SER A 34 -17.12 17.32 9.90
C SER A 34 -16.72 15.92 9.48
N ILE A 35 -16.52 15.71 8.17
CA ILE A 35 -15.84 14.53 7.65
C ILE A 35 -14.38 14.72 8.07
N GLY A 36 -14.08 14.43 9.34
CA GLY A 36 -12.71 14.28 9.77
C GLY A 36 -12.12 13.13 8.97
N ASP A 37 -11.12 13.43 8.14
CA ASP A 37 -10.36 12.40 7.44
C ASP A 37 -9.80 11.39 8.45
N ALA A 38 -10.47 10.25 8.58
CA ALA A 38 -10.08 9.17 9.48
C ALA A 38 -8.77 8.46 9.07
N HIS A 39 -8.01 9.02 8.11
CA HIS A 39 -6.76 8.46 7.59
C HIS A 39 -5.49 8.98 8.32
N ALA A 40 -5.61 9.78 9.37
CA ALA A 40 -4.46 10.38 10.04
C ALA A 40 -3.65 9.45 10.98
N GLN A 41 -4.05 8.20 11.22
CA GLN A 41 -3.50 7.42 12.35
C GLN A 41 -2.19 6.65 12.11
N ASN A 42 -1.60 6.65 10.90
CA ASN A 42 -0.41 5.83 10.60
C ASN A 42 0.81 6.61 10.07
N ARG A 43 0.98 7.89 10.45
CA ARG A 43 2.24 8.58 10.17
C ARG A 43 3.33 8.08 11.13
N PRO A 44 4.47 7.55 10.64
CA PRO A 44 5.56 7.17 11.50
C PRO A 44 6.12 8.38 12.24
N SER A 45 6.57 8.17 13.47
CA SER A 45 7.14 9.23 14.29
C SER A 45 8.54 9.62 13.79
N GLN A 46 8.99 10.83 14.13
CA GLN A 46 10.37 11.24 13.82
C GLN A 46 11.41 10.33 14.47
N ASN A 47 11.12 9.82 15.67
CA ASN A 47 11.97 8.85 16.36
C ASN A 47 12.06 7.54 15.57
N ASP A 48 10.94 6.99 15.08
CA ASP A 48 10.94 5.74 14.30
C ASP A 48 11.75 5.88 13.01
N ARG A 49 11.60 7.01 12.30
CA ARG A 49 12.43 7.33 11.13
C ARG A 49 13.91 7.36 11.48
N SER A 50 14.27 8.02 12.58
CA SER A 50 15.68 8.18 12.99
C SER A 50 16.34 6.86 13.41
N LEU A 51 15.57 5.90 13.95
CA LEU A 51 16.07 4.57 14.30
C LEU A 51 16.46 3.77 13.06
N ILE A 52 15.57 3.70 12.06
CA ILE A 52 15.86 3.01 10.79
C ILE A 52 17.02 3.69 10.07
N GLU A 53 17.01 5.03 10.00
CA GLU A 53 18.05 5.79 9.32
C GLU A 53 19.44 5.59 9.98
N SER A 54 19.50 5.53 11.31
CA SER A 54 20.74 5.23 12.03
C SER A 54 21.23 3.80 11.79
N CYS A 55 20.33 2.82 11.87
CA CYS A 55 20.69 1.44 11.56
C CYS A 55 21.24 1.29 10.13
N LEU A 56 20.58 1.92 9.14
CA LEU A 56 21.02 1.85 7.74
C LEU A 56 22.43 2.45 7.55
N ARG A 57 22.73 3.58 8.21
CA ARG A 57 24.09 4.17 8.17
C ARG A 57 25.13 3.24 8.77
N GLU A 58 24.84 2.63 9.92
CA GLU A 58 25.74 1.67 10.57
C GLU A 58 25.93 0.41 9.72
N ALA A 59 24.85 -0.16 9.19
CA ALA A 59 24.91 -1.34 8.33
C ALA A 59 25.79 -1.11 7.10
N ARG A 60 25.69 0.06 6.45
CA ARG A 60 26.56 0.45 5.32
C ARG A 60 28.01 0.59 5.75
N THR A 61 28.27 1.26 6.87
CA THR A 61 29.63 1.48 7.41
C THR A 61 30.33 0.16 7.72
N GLU A 62 29.59 -0.78 8.32
CA GLU A 62 30.10 -2.10 8.71
C GLU A 62 29.99 -3.15 7.60
N ARG A 63 29.54 -2.75 6.40
CA ARG A 63 29.30 -3.64 5.25
C ARG A 63 28.40 -4.84 5.57
N ARG A 64 27.45 -4.64 6.49
CA ARG A 64 26.33 -5.56 6.72
C ARG A 64 25.24 -5.33 5.69
N GLY A 65 24.40 -6.34 5.48
CA GLY A 65 23.20 -6.17 4.67
C GLY A 65 22.23 -5.17 5.31
N GLU A 66 21.73 -4.20 4.55
CA GLU A 66 20.72 -3.22 5.01
C GLU A 66 19.44 -3.90 5.53
N GLU A 67 19.13 -5.11 5.05
CA GLU A 67 18.02 -5.92 5.56
C GLU A 67 18.15 -6.29 7.04
N THR A 68 19.35 -6.21 7.63
CA THR A 68 19.55 -6.39 9.08
C THR A 68 18.86 -5.31 9.92
N CYS A 69 18.42 -4.21 9.31
CA CYS A 69 17.67 -3.15 9.97
C CYS A 69 16.16 -3.41 10.09
N ILE A 70 15.65 -4.45 9.43
CA ILE A 70 14.25 -4.84 9.56
C ILE A 70 14.02 -5.38 10.97
N GLY A 71 13.00 -4.85 11.65
CA GLY A 71 12.66 -5.15 13.04
C GLY A 71 13.29 -4.18 14.05
N THR A 72 14.03 -3.15 13.64
CA THR A 72 14.68 -2.21 14.57
C THR A 72 13.68 -1.43 15.43
N VAL A 73 12.63 -0.89 14.82
CA VAL A 73 11.59 -0.11 15.52
C VAL A 73 10.67 -1.06 16.27
N GLN A 74 10.26 -2.16 15.63
CA GLN A 74 9.40 -3.18 16.23
C GLN A 74 10.05 -3.79 17.47
N GLY A 75 11.32 -4.19 17.38
CA GLY A 75 12.07 -4.85 18.45
C GLY A 75 12.32 -3.95 19.67
N ARG A 76 12.41 -2.64 19.48
CA ARG A 76 12.43 -1.67 20.59
C ARG A 76 11.03 -1.50 21.20
N CYS A 77 10.02 -1.32 20.35
CA CYS A 77 8.63 -1.07 20.77
C CYS A 77 8.02 -2.23 21.57
N ILE A 78 8.33 -3.49 21.22
CA ILE A 78 7.78 -4.67 21.92
C ILE A 78 8.26 -4.74 23.39
N LYS A 79 9.41 -4.12 23.71
CA LYS A 79 9.96 -4.08 25.07
C LYS A 79 9.34 -2.99 25.96
N GLU A 80 8.54 -2.11 25.39
CA GLU A 80 7.81 -1.07 26.13
C GLU A 80 6.56 -1.66 26.79
N PRO A 81 6.05 -1.07 27.90
CA PRO A 81 4.84 -1.56 28.55
C PRO A 81 3.66 -1.72 27.58
N GLY A 82 3.08 -2.92 27.52
CA GLY A 82 1.98 -3.25 26.62
C GLY A 82 2.38 -3.47 25.15
N GLY A 83 3.69 -3.46 24.83
CA GLY A 83 4.25 -3.79 23.51
C GLY A 83 4.29 -5.29 23.23
N ASP A 84 4.30 -6.12 24.28
CA ASP A 84 4.36 -7.58 24.27
C ASP A 84 2.99 -8.27 24.09
N THR A 85 1.90 -7.52 24.26
CA THR A 85 0.55 -8.01 23.92
C THR A 85 0.40 -8.20 22.41
N THR A 86 -0.50 -9.08 21.95
CA THR A 86 -0.76 -9.26 20.51
C THR A 86 -1.11 -7.94 19.80
N THR A 87 -1.97 -7.12 20.42
CA THR A 87 -2.30 -5.78 19.91
C THR A 87 -1.09 -4.84 19.94
N GLY A 88 -0.25 -4.95 20.96
CA GLY A 88 1.02 -4.24 21.08
C GLY A 88 1.99 -4.57 19.95
N MET A 89 2.20 -5.86 19.69
CA MET A 89 3.05 -6.35 18.61
C MET A 89 2.53 -5.90 17.24
N GLN A 90 1.21 -5.93 17.01
CA GLN A 90 0.60 -5.39 15.79
C GLN A 90 0.87 -3.89 15.62
N ARG A 91 0.68 -3.10 16.68
CA ARG A 91 1.00 -1.67 16.68
C ARG A 91 2.49 -1.42 16.40
N CYS A 92 3.37 -2.19 17.05
CA CYS A 92 4.82 -2.05 16.90
C CYS A 92 5.29 -2.38 15.47
N GLY A 93 4.81 -3.48 14.89
CA GLY A 93 5.10 -3.83 13.49
C GLY A 93 4.52 -2.80 12.50
N GLY A 94 3.33 -2.27 12.79
CA GLY A 94 2.69 -1.21 11.99
C GLY A 94 3.50 0.10 11.97
N ARG A 95 4.08 0.50 13.11
CA ARG A 95 4.98 1.68 13.19
C ARG A 95 6.17 1.53 12.25
N GLU A 96 6.82 0.38 12.29
CA GLU A 96 7.99 0.15 11.43
C GLU A 96 7.62 0.02 9.96
N LEU A 97 6.55 -0.73 9.66
CA LEU A 97 6.03 -0.85 8.30
C LEU A 97 5.74 0.53 7.69
N ALA A 98 5.19 1.46 8.47
CA ALA A 98 4.92 2.82 8.01
C ALA A 98 6.21 3.59 7.64
N VAL A 99 7.31 3.39 8.39
CA VAL A 99 8.62 3.97 8.02
C VAL A 99 9.10 3.38 6.70
N TRP A 100 9.06 2.05 6.54
CA TRP A 100 9.50 1.40 5.31
C TRP A 100 8.63 1.76 4.10
N ASP A 101 7.33 1.97 4.28
CA ASP A 101 6.43 2.41 3.21
C ASP A 101 6.72 3.87 2.78
N GLU A 102 7.01 4.78 3.72
CA GLU A 102 7.47 6.13 3.38
C GLU A 102 8.76 6.08 2.55
N ARG A 103 9.73 5.26 2.96
CA ARG A 103 11.00 5.08 2.24
C ARG A 103 10.79 4.48 0.86
N LEU A 104 9.97 3.43 0.75
CA LEU A 104 9.62 2.80 -0.53
C LEU A 104 9.05 3.82 -1.50
N ASN A 105 8.07 4.61 -1.06
CA ASN A 105 7.41 5.59 -1.91
C ASN A 105 8.37 6.73 -2.33
N ALA A 106 9.28 7.15 -1.44
CA ALA A 106 10.32 8.12 -1.77
C ALA A 106 11.30 7.57 -2.81
N ALA A 107 11.82 6.36 -2.58
CA ALA A 107 12.75 5.68 -3.48
C ALA A 107 12.12 5.38 -4.84
N TYR A 108 10.84 5.01 -4.88
CA TYR A 108 10.10 4.82 -6.12
C TYR A 108 10.03 6.11 -6.94
N ARG A 109 9.66 7.25 -6.33
CA ARG A 109 9.65 8.54 -7.03
C ARG A 109 11.04 8.91 -7.54
N ALA A 110 12.08 8.69 -6.72
CA ALA A 110 13.47 8.93 -7.12
C ALA A 110 13.89 8.04 -8.31
N ALA A 111 13.51 6.75 -8.31
CA ALA A 111 13.82 5.82 -9.39
C ALA A 111 13.13 6.16 -10.71
N LEU A 112 11.92 6.73 -10.66
CA LEU A 112 11.27 7.22 -11.88
C LEU A 112 11.93 8.48 -12.45
N ALA A 113 12.52 9.31 -11.58
CA ALA A 113 13.17 10.57 -11.96
C ALA A 113 14.68 10.44 -12.25
N SER A 114 15.29 9.31 -11.89
CA SER A 114 16.71 9.03 -12.12
C SER A 114 17.02 8.72 -13.59
N ASP A 115 18.30 8.62 -13.91
CA ASP A 115 18.73 8.31 -15.27
C ASP A 115 18.37 6.88 -15.68
N VAL A 116 18.31 5.94 -14.72
CA VAL A 116 17.72 4.61 -14.91
C VAL A 116 16.26 4.73 -15.36
N GLY A 117 15.47 5.61 -14.72
CA GLY A 117 14.08 5.85 -15.11
C GLY A 117 13.93 6.45 -16.51
N LYS A 118 14.85 7.32 -16.91
CA LYS A 118 14.85 7.99 -18.23
C LYS A 118 15.41 7.11 -19.35
N GLN A 119 16.21 6.10 -19.03
CA GLN A 119 16.84 5.22 -20.01
C GLN A 119 15.78 4.59 -20.93
N THR A 120 16.06 4.55 -22.23
CA THR A 120 15.21 3.86 -23.20
C THR A 120 15.79 2.53 -23.63
N THR A 121 14.92 1.54 -23.84
CA THR A 121 15.29 0.21 -24.34
C THR A 121 14.23 -0.31 -25.30
N LEU A 122 14.61 -1.25 -26.17
CA LEU A 122 13.69 -1.98 -27.05
C LEU A 122 13.50 -3.39 -26.48
N ARG A 123 12.24 -3.79 -26.20
CA ARG A 123 11.94 -5.10 -25.61
C ARG A 123 10.76 -5.80 -26.27
N GLY A 124 10.75 -7.13 -26.15
CA GLY A 124 9.69 -8.00 -26.65
C GLY A 124 9.78 -8.30 -28.14
N ARG A 125 8.85 -9.15 -28.63
CA ARG A 125 8.82 -9.70 -30.00
C ARG A 125 8.82 -8.65 -31.12
N TRP A 126 8.43 -7.41 -30.81
CA TRP A 126 8.27 -6.31 -31.77
C TRP A 126 9.16 -5.10 -31.46
N ALA A 127 10.25 -5.29 -30.69
CA ALA A 127 11.18 -4.22 -30.31
C ALA A 127 10.46 -2.96 -29.80
N ARG A 128 9.44 -3.13 -28.95
CA ARG A 128 8.66 -2.03 -28.41
C ARG A 128 9.58 -1.13 -27.59
N ARG A 129 9.61 0.17 -27.90
CA ARG A 129 10.34 1.16 -27.11
C ARG A 129 9.69 1.36 -25.75
N LEU A 130 10.50 1.24 -24.71
CA LEU A 130 10.15 1.38 -23.31
C LEU A 130 11.11 2.34 -22.62
N THR A 131 10.61 3.11 -21.66
CA THR A 131 11.46 3.80 -20.69
C THR A 131 11.74 2.90 -19.49
N GLY A 132 12.81 3.16 -18.75
CA GLY A 132 13.06 2.50 -17.46
C GLY A 132 11.92 2.76 -16.48
N ALA A 133 11.32 3.96 -16.51
CA ALA A 133 10.14 4.30 -15.72
C ALA A 133 8.93 3.38 -16.03
N ASP A 134 8.72 3.00 -17.30
CA ASP A 134 7.67 2.03 -17.66
C ASP A 134 7.93 0.66 -17.03
N ILE A 135 9.19 0.20 -17.10
CA ILE A 135 9.62 -1.09 -16.53
C ILE A 135 9.49 -1.08 -15.01
N ILE A 136 9.94 -0.01 -14.34
CA ILE A 136 9.87 0.13 -12.88
C ILE A 136 8.41 0.17 -12.41
N ARG A 137 7.52 0.89 -13.12
CA ARG A 137 6.07 0.90 -12.84
C ARG A 137 5.45 -0.49 -12.95
N ASP A 138 5.78 -1.23 -14.02
CA ASP A 138 5.30 -2.60 -14.20
C ASP A 138 5.80 -3.53 -13.09
N ALA A 139 7.08 -3.41 -12.73
CA ALA A 139 7.69 -4.16 -11.63
C ALA A 139 6.99 -3.87 -10.29
N GLN A 140 6.74 -2.60 -9.94
CA GLN A 140 6.02 -2.24 -8.71
C GLN A 140 4.60 -2.79 -8.69
N ARG A 141 3.85 -2.71 -9.80
CA ARG A 141 2.49 -3.27 -9.89
C ARG A 141 2.49 -4.79 -9.70
N ALA A 142 3.46 -5.49 -10.28
CA ALA A 142 3.60 -6.93 -10.10
C ALA A 142 3.96 -7.27 -8.66
N TRP A 143 4.91 -6.54 -8.08
CA TRP A 143 5.32 -6.70 -6.69
C TRP A 143 4.18 -6.49 -5.70
N LEU A 144 3.33 -5.46 -5.87
CA LEU A 144 2.17 -5.24 -4.99
C LEU A 144 1.25 -6.47 -4.93
N ARG A 145 0.99 -7.10 -6.08
CA ARG A 145 0.19 -8.34 -6.15
C ARG A 145 0.91 -9.51 -5.49
N PHE A 146 2.21 -9.66 -5.76
CA PHE A 146 3.02 -10.70 -5.12
C PHE A 146 3.04 -10.57 -3.60
N ARG A 147 3.36 -9.37 -3.07
CA ARG A 147 3.37 -9.08 -1.63
C ARG A 147 2.03 -9.41 -0.99
N SER A 148 0.93 -8.92 -1.57
CA SER A 148 -0.42 -9.19 -1.05
C SER A 148 -0.68 -10.70 -0.96
N ARG A 149 -0.51 -11.45 -2.05
CA ARG A 149 -0.78 -12.89 -2.05
C ARG A 149 0.16 -13.67 -1.13
N LYS A 150 1.44 -13.30 -1.09
CA LYS A 150 2.43 -13.92 -0.21
C LYS A 150 2.07 -13.71 1.26
N CYS A 151 1.67 -12.50 1.64
CA CYS A 151 1.40 -12.17 3.03
C CYS A 151 0.01 -12.62 3.51
N ASP A 152 -0.96 -12.75 2.61
CA ASP A 152 -2.20 -13.49 2.88
C ASP A 152 -1.88 -14.95 3.22
N ALA A 153 -1.02 -15.60 2.40
CA ALA A 153 -0.60 -16.98 2.63
C ALA A 153 0.20 -17.16 3.93
N ALA A 154 0.99 -16.16 4.33
CA ALA A 154 1.76 -16.20 5.58
C ALA A 154 0.87 -16.31 6.82
N GLY A 155 -0.36 -15.80 6.78
CA GLY A 155 -1.32 -15.87 7.90
C GLY A 155 -2.03 -17.22 8.04
N LEU A 156 -2.04 -18.06 6.99
CA LEU A 156 -2.80 -19.31 6.95
C LEU A 156 -2.50 -20.30 8.09
N PRO A 157 -1.25 -20.45 8.58
CA PRO A 157 -0.97 -21.36 9.70
C PRO A 157 -1.72 -21.03 11.00
N MET A 158 -2.25 -19.80 11.13
CA MET A 158 -2.97 -19.32 12.31
C MET A 158 -4.35 -18.74 11.98
N GLU A 159 -4.93 -19.15 10.85
CA GLU A 159 -6.23 -18.67 10.37
C GLU A 159 -7.32 -18.82 11.44
N GLY A 160 -8.22 -17.83 11.53
CA GLY A 160 -9.24 -17.74 12.59
C GLY A 160 -8.76 -17.20 13.95
N GLY A 161 -7.44 -17.02 14.16
CA GLY A 161 -6.86 -16.44 15.37
C GLY A 161 -6.19 -15.08 15.17
N THR A 162 -5.90 -14.38 16.27
CA THR A 162 -5.19 -13.08 16.24
C THR A 162 -3.73 -13.20 15.76
N GLY A 163 -3.15 -14.41 15.86
CA GLY A 163 -1.81 -14.71 15.35
C GLY A 163 -1.68 -14.66 13.83
N ALA A 164 -2.75 -14.93 13.07
CA ALA A 164 -2.73 -14.76 11.61
C ALA A 164 -2.37 -13.32 11.23
N GLY A 165 -2.97 -12.34 11.92
CA GLY A 165 -2.69 -10.92 11.68
C GLY A 165 -1.23 -10.55 11.98
N LEU A 166 -0.59 -11.18 12.96
CA LEU A 166 0.83 -10.96 13.25
C LEU A 166 1.73 -11.51 12.13
N LEU A 167 1.48 -12.73 11.66
CA LEU A 167 2.26 -13.34 10.59
C LEU A 167 2.10 -12.58 9.26
N THR A 168 0.87 -12.18 8.93
CA THR A 168 0.61 -11.33 7.77
C THR A 168 1.33 -9.99 7.87
N LEU A 169 1.27 -9.33 9.03
CA LEU A 169 1.96 -8.05 9.26
C LEU A 169 3.50 -8.19 9.15
N ASP A 170 4.08 -9.22 9.75
CA ASP A 170 5.52 -9.48 9.69
C ASP A 170 6.00 -9.70 8.24
N CYS A 171 5.24 -10.45 7.45
CA CYS A 171 5.49 -10.59 6.02
C CYS A 171 5.44 -9.24 5.31
N HIS A 172 4.40 -8.43 5.57
CA HIS A 172 4.28 -7.10 4.96
C HIS A 172 5.45 -6.19 5.31
N LEU A 173 5.91 -6.21 6.57
CA LEU A 173 7.08 -5.47 7.04
C LEU A 173 8.32 -5.86 6.23
N HIS A 174 8.65 -7.15 6.20
CA HIS A 174 9.84 -7.63 5.50
C HIS A 174 9.80 -7.35 3.99
N GLU A 175 8.69 -7.63 3.31
CA GLU A 175 8.58 -7.41 1.86
C GLU A 175 8.65 -5.93 1.49
N THR A 176 8.05 -5.05 2.30
CA THR A 176 8.09 -3.60 2.06
C THR A 176 9.49 -3.04 2.27
N ALA A 177 10.17 -3.46 3.33
CA ALA A 177 11.54 -3.03 3.60
C ALA A 177 12.52 -3.47 2.51
N ARG A 178 12.46 -4.75 2.09
CA ARG A 178 13.30 -5.28 0.99
C ARG A 178 13.07 -4.53 -0.31
N GLN A 179 11.80 -4.22 -0.62
CA GLN A 179 11.44 -3.49 -1.82
C GLN A 179 11.93 -2.03 -1.78
N ALA A 180 11.86 -1.38 -0.62
CA ALA A 180 12.44 -0.05 -0.41
C ALA A 180 13.96 -0.06 -0.65
N ILE A 181 14.67 -0.99 0.00
CA ILE A 181 16.13 -1.15 -0.14
C ILE A 181 16.52 -1.41 -1.60
N TRP A 182 15.79 -2.27 -2.32
CA TRP A 182 16.04 -2.52 -3.74
C TRP A 182 15.85 -1.27 -4.60
N LEU A 183 14.79 -0.49 -4.37
CA LEU A 183 14.57 0.77 -5.08
C LEU A 183 15.67 1.81 -4.76
N GLU A 184 16.09 1.93 -3.50
CA GLU A 184 17.16 2.84 -3.08
C GLU A 184 18.48 2.49 -3.78
N ARG A 185 18.82 1.20 -3.86
CA ARG A 185 20.01 0.72 -4.58
C ARG A 185 19.93 0.92 -6.09
N LEU A 186 18.73 0.79 -6.67
CA LEU A 186 18.53 1.04 -8.10
C LEU A 186 18.83 2.50 -8.48
N VAL A 187 18.61 3.44 -7.55
CA VAL A 187 18.93 4.86 -7.74
C VAL A 187 20.40 5.17 -7.40
N GLY A 188 20.95 4.54 -6.35
CA GLY A 188 22.33 4.74 -5.90
C GLY A 188 23.39 3.90 -6.62
N GLY A 189 23.03 3.27 -7.75
CA GLY A 189 23.84 2.29 -8.48
C GLY A 189 24.93 2.85 -9.41
N GLU A 190 25.24 4.15 -9.32
CA GLU A 190 26.49 4.72 -9.84
C GLU A 190 27.46 4.90 -8.68
N GLN A 191 28.22 3.86 -8.39
CA GLN A 191 29.45 3.93 -7.60
C GLN A 191 30.56 3.25 -8.39
#